data_AF-A0A820MHD6-F1
#
_entry.id   AF-A0A820MHD6-F1
#
_cell.length_a   1.000
_cell.length_b   1.000
_cell.length_c   1.000
_cell.angle_alpha   90.00
_cell.angle_beta   90.00
_cell.angle_gamma   90.00
#
_symmetry.space_group_name_H-M   'P 1'
#
loop_
_entity.id
_entity.type
_entity.pdbx_description
1 polymer ?
#
loop_
_entity_poly.entity_id
_entity_poly.type
_entity_poly.pdbx_seq_one_letter_code
_entity_poly.pdbx_strand_id
1 'polypeptide(L)'
;MYDKRQDLKKLEKRTRRKNVKSFDDISKDEKRREKLLAKLARKTESIKKQGNNIGIFGLTSTGKSTMINSLLGKKLAEIGIGETTKEMIPYHGTRYILWDTPGRNDESAYTNQEYISFIKGLTRRLILIQYTIKEILNLIRLLDDLGLGYDIVVNKFDDIDEDEQAKFQRQIQREISSLKLKRKKNVFFLSARYPRMFPNWLEMVHYLTEECFDYDDCIATHTDSESNSDSSSSSDTDDDN
;
A
#
# COMPACT_ATOMS: atom_id res chain seq x y z
N MET A 1 -14.50 -44.28 -41.67
CA MET A 1 -13.40 -44.07 -40.71
C MET A 1 -12.99 -42.60 -40.75
N TYR A 2 -13.23 -41.89 -39.66
CA TYR A 2 -12.96 -40.45 -39.50
C TYR A 2 -11.45 -40.25 -39.30
N ASP A 3 -10.78 -39.51 -40.20
CA ASP A 3 -9.32 -39.34 -40.18
C ASP A 3 -8.89 -38.30 -39.12
N LYS A 4 -8.84 -38.76 -37.87
CA LYS A 4 -8.41 -37.97 -36.69
C LYS A 4 -7.04 -37.31 -36.87
N ARG A 5 -6.17 -37.78 -37.79
CA ARG A 5 -4.83 -37.20 -38.00
C ARG A 5 -4.86 -35.91 -38.84
N GLN A 6 -5.81 -35.77 -39.76
CA GLN A 6 -5.97 -34.55 -40.57
C GLN A 6 -6.53 -33.38 -39.74
N ASP A 7 -7.46 -33.69 -38.82
CA ASP A 7 -8.00 -32.69 -37.90
C ASP A 7 -7.00 -32.28 -36.84
N LEU A 8 -6.16 -33.20 -36.35
CA LEU A 8 -5.08 -32.85 -35.42
C LEU A 8 -4.07 -31.88 -36.05
N LYS A 9 -3.67 -32.11 -37.30
CA LYS A 9 -2.78 -31.21 -38.03
C LYS A 9 -3.44 -29.86 -38.33
N LYS A 10 -4.74 -29.82 -38.63
CA LYS A 10 -5.49 -28.56 -38.78
C LYS A 10 -5.65 -27.82 -37.45
N LEU A 11 -5.81 -28.54 -36.35
CA LEU A 11 -5.92 -28.00 -35.01
C LEU A 11 -4.58 -27.44 -34.55
N GLU A 12 -3.47 -28.18 -34.67
CA GLU A 12 -2.11 -27.70 -34.39
C GLU A 12 -1.73 -26.48 -35.23
N LYS A 13 -2.13 -26.44 -36.52
CA LYS A 13 -1.92 -25.28 -37.41
C LYS A 13 -2.80 -24.09 -37.03
N ARG A 14 -3.95 -24.30 -36.39
CA ARG A 14 -4.80 -23.25 -35.79
C ARG A 14 -4.28 -22.80 -34.42
N THR A 15 -3.71 -23.69 -33.62
CA THR A 15 -3.12 -23.40 -32.30
C THR A 15 -1.80 -22.66 -32.44
N ARG A 16 -0.94 -22.99 -33.43
CA ARG A 16 0.28 -22.21 -33.76
C ARG A 16 -0.01 -20.81 -34.33
N ARG A 17 -1.22 -20.57 -34.83
CA ARG A 17 -1.66 -19.24 -35.30
C ARG A 17 -2.30 -18.39 -34.20
N LYS A 18 -2.62 -18.98 -33.04
CA LYS A 18 -3.11 -18.23 -31.88
C LYS A 18 -1.94 -17.95 -30.92
N ASN A 19 -1.39 -16.75 -31.08
CA ASN A 19 -0.77 -15.92 -30.05
C ASN A 19 0.53 -16.43 -29.40
N VAL A 20 1.64 -16.30 -30.14
CA VAL A 20 2.87 -15.79 -29.53
C VAL A 20 3.16 -14.47 -30.21
N LYS A 21 2.71 -13.35 -29.62
CA LYS A 21 3.09 -12.02 -30.07
C LYS A 21 4.62 -11.90 -29.91
N SER A 22 5.31 -11.33 -30.90
CA SER A 22 6.75 -11.05 -30.81
C SER A 22 7.03 -10.17 -29.59
N PHE A 23 8.20 -10.33 -28.95
CA PHE A 23 8.63 -9.52 -27.80
C PHE A 23 8.56 -8.01 -28.11
N ASP A 24 8.90 -7.62 -29.34
CA ASP A 24 8.81 -6.24 -29.81
C ASP A 24 7.37 -5.73 -29.87
N ASP A 25 6.42 -6.59 -30.28
CA ASP A 25 5.01 -6.24 -30.35
C ASP A 25 4.39 -6.15 -28.94
N ILE A 26 4.80 -7.04 -28.02
CA ILE A 26 4.42 -6.97 -26.61
C ILE A 26 4.92 -5.66 -25.99
N SER A 27 6.17 -5.28 -26.24
CA SER A 27 6.75 -4.04 -25.69
C SER A 27 6.10 -2.76 -26.26
N LYS A 28 5.68 -2.78 -27.54
CA LYS A 28 4.98 -1.66 -28.18
C LYS A 28 3.56 -1.54 -27.68
N ASP A 29 2.87 -2.66 -27.47
CA ASP A 29 1.54 -2.70 -26.86
C ASP A 29 1.61 -2.16 -25.41
N GLU A 30 2.61 -2.54 -24.61
CA GLU A 30 2.89 -2.03 -23.26
C GLU A 30 2.98 -0.49 -23.23
N LYS A 31 3.89 0.08 -24.03
CA LYS A 31 4.10 1.54 -24.10
C LYS A 31 2.87 2.30 -24.56
N ARG A 32 2.10 1.73 -25.48
CA ARG A 32 0.86 2.33 -25.97
C ARG A 32 -0.22 2.34 -24.87
N ARG A 33 -0.30 1.28 -24.07
CA ARG A 33 -1.19 1.17 -22.92
C ARG A 33 -0.78 2.15 -21.82
N GLU A 34 0.49 2.21 -21.43
CA GLU A 34 1.01 3.21 -20.48
C GLU A 34 0.65 4.64 -20.91
N LYS A 35 0.85 4.97 -22.19
CA LYS A 35 0.51 6.30 -22.72
C LYS A 35 -0.98 6.60 -22.70
N LEU A 36 -1.83 5.60 -22.99
CA LEU A 36 -3.28 5.75 -22.94
C LEU A 36 -3.76 5.95 -21.49
N LEU A 37 -3.22 5.14 -20.57
CA LEU A 37 -3.46 5.24 -19.14
C LEU A 37 -3.10 6.62 -18.62
N ALA A 38 -1.89 7.11 -18.91
CA ALA A 38 -1.47 8.45 -18.54
C ALA A 38 -2.40 9.54 -19.11
N LYS A 39 -2.88 9.37 -20.36
CA LYS A 39 -3.79 10.32 -21.00
C LYS A 39 -5.17 10.35 -20.35
N LEU A 40 -5.75 9.17 -20.08
CA LEU A 40 -7.02 9.05 -19.36
C LEU A 40 -6.87 9.62 -17.96
N ALA A 41 -5.79 9.22 -17.28
CA ALA A 41 -5.54 9.62 -15.92
C ALA A 41 -5.35 11.13 -15.79
N ARG A 42 -4.74 11.81 -16.76
CA ARG A 42 -4.66 13.29 -16.78
C ARG A 42 -6.02 13.97 -16.89
N LYS A 43 -6.96 13.40 -17.65
CA LYS A 43 -8.32 13.95 -17.81
C LYS A 43 -9.22 13.70 -16.60
N THR A 44 -8.92 12.68 -15.81
CA THR A 44 -9.69 12.37 -14.60
C THR A 44 -9.50 13.45 -13.54
N GLU A 45 -10.59 14.06 -13.08
CA GLU A 45 -10.57 14.97 -11.93
C GLU A 45 -10.35 14.19 -10.63
N SER A 46 -9.77 14.85 -9.62
CA SER A 46 -9.57 14.25 -8.29
C SER A 46 -10.84 14.32 -7.45
N ILE A 47 -11.11 13.28 -6.66
CA ILE A 47 -12.08 13.37 -5.56
C ILE A 47 -11.48 14.33 -4.51
N LYS A 48 -12.18 15.43 -4.22
CA LYS A 48 -11.79 16.33 -3.13
C LYS A 48 -11.89 15.58 -1.80
N LYS A 49 -10.79 15.52 -1.05
CA LYS A 49 -10.74 14.98 0.31
C LYS A 49 -10.37 16.10 1.28
N GLN A 50 -11.03 16.16 2.42
CA GLN A 50 -10.68 17.11 3.49
C GLN A 50 -9.68 16.45 4.44
N GLY A 51 -8.78 17.25 5.01
CA GLY A 51 -7.75 16.78 5.95
C GLY A 51 -6.59 16.01 5.29
N ASN A 52 -5.75 15.41 6.14
CA ASN A 52 -4.57 14.68 5.71
C ASN A 52 -4.92 13.23 5.31
N ASN A 53 -4.98 12.96 4.01
CA ASN A 53 -5.36 11.65 3.47
C ASN A 53 -4.13 10.92 2.95
N ILE A 54 -3.78 9.80 3.59
CA ILE A 54 -2.56 9.05 3.34
C ILE A 54 -2.95 7.69 2.75
N GLY A 55 -2.61 7.44 1.49
CA GLY A 55 -2.81 6.13 0.87
C GLY A 55 -1.62 5.21 1.10
N ILE A 56 -1.90 3.96 1.48
CA ILE A 56 -0.91 2.91 1.65
C ILE A 56 -1.06 1.91 0.51
N PHE A 57 0.01 1.77 -0.27
CA PHE A 57 0.08 0.91 -1.45
C PHE A 57 1.19 -0.11 -1.29
N GLY A 58 1.05 -1.28 -1.91
CA GLY A 58 2.04 -2.35 -1.80
C GLY A 58 1.43 -3.69 -2.14
N LEU A 59 2.27 -4.65 -2.52
CA LEU A 59 1.81 -6.02 -2.77
C LEU A 59 1.17 -6.64 -1.52
N THR A 60 0.43 -7.72 -1.71
CA THR A 60 -0.01 -8.57 -0.59
C THR A 60 1.22 -8.99 0.23
N SER A 61 1.03 -9.07 1.56
CA SER A 61 2.09 -9.47 2.50
C SER A 61 3.25 -8.49 2.69
N THR A 62 3.27 -7.30 2.07
CA THR A 62 4.30 -6.26 2.38
C THR A 62 4.10 -5.58 3.74
N GLY A 63 3.04 -5.93 4.48
CA GLY A 63 2.76 -5.42 5.82
C GLY A 63 1.91 -4.15 5.88
N LYS A 64 1.04 -3.91 4.88
CA LYS A 64 0.12 -2.76 4.85
C LYS A 64 -0.78 -2.69 6.09
N SER A 65 -1.49 -3.76 6.45
CA SER A 65 -2.34 -3.79 7.65
C SER A 65 -1.55 -3.57 8.93
N THR A 66 -0.36 -4.17 9.04
CA THR A 66 0.56 -3.95 10.17
C THR A 66 0.99 -2.49 10.27
N MET A 67 1.32 -1.87 9.15
CA MET A 67 1.66 -0.44 9.06
C MET A 67 0.49 0.43 9.51
N ILE A 68 -0.73 0.15 9.04
CA ILE A 68 -1.94 0.88 9.43
C ILE A 68 -2.15 0.81 10.94
N ASN A 69 -2.14 -0.39 11.51
CA ASN A 69 -2.34 -0.59 12.94
C ASN A 69 -1.29 0.12 13.78
N SER A 70 -0.04 0.07 13.33
CA SER A 70 1.09 0.67 14.05
C SER A 70 1.05 2.19 13.98
N LEU A 71 0.65 2.78 12.85
CA LEU A 71 0.44 4.22 12.73
C LEU A 71 -0.72 4.69 13.60
N LEU A 72 -1.82 3.92 13.67
CA LEU A 72 -2.99 4.26 14.48
C LEU A 72 -2.80 4.01 15.98
N GLY A 73 -1.77 3.26 16.38
CA GLY A 73 -1.57 2.83 17.77
C GLY A 73 -2.58 1.78 18.27
N LYS A 74 -3.42 1.23 17.38
CA LYS A 74 -4.48 0.26 17.70
C LYS A 74 -4.67 -0.76 16.58
N LYS A 75 -5.10 -1.98 16.93
CA LYS A 75 -5.36 -3.06 15.98
C LYS A 75 -6.75 -2.91 15.34
N LEU A 76 -6.85 -2.19 14.22
CA LEU A 76 -8.10 -1.98 13.49
C LEU A 76 -8.16 -2.66 12.11
N ALA A 77 -7.03 -2.74 11.41
CA ALA A 77 -6.91 -3.46 10.15
C ALA A 77 -6.63 -4.95 10.43
N GLU A 78 -7.35 -5.83 9.75
CA GLU A 78 -7.18 -7.28 9.86
C GLU A 78 -5.81 -7.71 9.30
N ILE A 79 -5.14 -8.63 10.01
CA ILE A 79 -3.82 -9.16 9.66
C ILE A 79 -4.01 -10.65 9.34
N GLY A 80 -3.85 -11.06 8.07
CA GLY A 80 -4.09 -12.46 7.67
C GLY A 80 -3.67 -12.80 6.23
N ILE A 81 -3.56 -14.10 5.96
CA ILE A 81 -3.19 -14.66 4.65
C ILE A 81 -4.45 -14.77 3.79
N GLY A 82 -4.51 -14.00 2.70
CA GLY A 82 -5.52 -14.17 1.64
C GLY A 82 -6.51 -13.02 1.47
N GLU A 83 -6.48 -12.00 2.33
CA GLU A 83 -7.41 -10.88 2.23
C GLU A 83 -6.91 -9.87 1.20
N THR A 84 -7.40 -10.07 -0.01
CA THR A 84 -7.31 -9.06 -1.05
C THR A 84 -8.32 -7.98 -0.66
N THR A 85 -7.88 -6.89 -0.03
CA THR A 85 -8.71 -5.68 0.12
C THR A 85 -9.34 -5.41 -1.25
N LYS A 86 -10.66 -5.53 -1.39
CA LYS A 86 -11.34 -5.40 -2.71
C LYS A 86 -11.68 -3.95 -3.01
N GLU A 87 -11.77 -3.14 -1.97
CA GLU A 87 -12.21 -1.76 -1.97
C GLU A 87 -11.19 -0.88 -1.22
N MET A 88 -11.28 0.43 -1.37
CA MET A 88 -10.44 1.37 -0.63
C MET A 88 -11.05 1.63 0.74
N ILE A 89 -10.38 1.17 1.80
CA ILE A 89 -10.94 1.22 3.17
C ILE A 89 -10.29 2.37 3.94
N PRO A 90 -11.07 3.33 4.46
CA PRO A 90 -10.55 4.39 5.32
C PRO A 90 -10.41 3.92 6.77
N TYR A 91 -9.30 4.31 7.41
CA TYR A 91 -9.05 4.17 8.84
C TYR A 91 -8.73 5.55 9.42
N HIS A 92 -9.54 5.97 10.39
CA HIS A 92 -9.47 7.31 10.97
C HIS A 92 -8.49 7.35 12.15
N GLY A 93 -7.42 8.11 11.98
CA GLY A 93 -6.58 8.60 13.08
C GLY A 93 -7.05 9.97 13.55
N THR A 94 -6.39 10.53 14.57
CA THR A 94 -6.79 11.81 15.17
C THR A 94 -6.69 12.99 14.19
N ARG A 95 -5.67 13.00 13.33
CA ARG A 95 -5.38 14.13 12.41
C ARG A 95 -5.15 13.70 10.95
N TYR A 96 -5.31 12.42 10.66
CA TYR A 96 -5.14 11.87 9.32
C TYR A 96 -6.10 10.70 9.09
N ILE A 97 -6.33 10.40 7.81
CA ILE A 97 -7.07 9.22 7.38
C ILE A 97 -6.10 8.35 6.59
N LEU A 98 -5.88 7.11 7.05
CA LEU A 98 -5.14 6.11 6.30
C LEU A 98 -6.09 5.39 5.39
N TRP A 99 -5.68 5.19 4.15
CA TRP A 99 -6.46 4.42 3.19
C TRP A 99 -5.70 3.15 2.84
N ASP A 100 -6.27 2.00 3.22
CA ASP A 100 -5.80 0.72 2.70
C ASP A 100 -6.29 0.57 1.26
N THR A 101 -5.38 0.14 0.40
CA THR A 101 -5.70 -0.05 -1.01
C THR A 101 -5.51 -1.52 -1.38
N PRO A 102 -6.35 -2.06 -2.27
CA PRO A 102 -6.18 -3.40 -2.81
C PRO A 102 -4.73 -3.68 -3.17
N GLY A 103 -4.14 -4.73 -2.60
CA GLY A 103 -2.76 -5.18 -2.87
C GLY A 103 -2.56 -5.77 -4.26
N ARG A 104 -3.36 -5.33 -5.24
CA ARG A 104 -3.39 -5.85 -6.60
C ARG A 104 -2.49 -4.99 -7.47
N ASN A 105 -1.42 -5.59 -7.96
CA ASN A 105 -0.64 -5.07 -9.07
C ASN A 105 -1.31 -5.39 -10.42
N ASP A 106 -2.63 -5.56 -10.43
CA ASP A 106 -3.37 -5.88 -11.64
C ASP A 106 -3.49 -4.61 -12.48
N GLU A 107 -2.92 -4.66 -13.68
CA GLU A 107 -2.85 -3.55 -14.65
C GLU A 107 -4.23 -2.94 -14.98
N SER A 108 -5.32 -3.68 -14.74
CA SER A 108 -6.70 -3.22 -14.91
C SER A 108 -7.16 -2.21 -13.86
N ALA A 109 -6.54 -2.16 -12.68
CA ALA A 109 -6.87 -1.14 -11.67
C ALA A 109 -6.45 0.26 -12.13
N TYR A 110 -5.39 0.36 -12.94
CA TYR A 110 -4.84 1.64 -13.40
C TYR A 110 -5.64 2.26 -14.55
N THR A 111 -6.51 1.50 -15.23
CA THR A 111 -7.47 2.05 -16.19
C THR A 111 -8.73 2.59 -15.50
N ASN A 112 -8.96 2.25 -14.22
CA ASN A 112 -10.15 2.66 -13.50
C ASN A 112 -10.09 4.15 -13.13
N GLN A 113 -11.05 4.92 -13.65
CA GLN A 113 -11.17 6.35 -13.38
C GLN A 113 -11.37 6.65 -11.88
N GLU A 114 -12.11 5.82 -11.16
CA GLU A 114 -12.32 5.98 -9.71
C GLU A 114 -11.00 5.81 -8.95
N TYR A 115 -10.20 4.80 -9.30
CA TYR A 115 -8.87 4.59 -8.72
C TYR A 115 -7.96 5.79 -8.98
N ILE A 116 -7.92 6.29 -10.21
CA ILE A 116 -7.12 7.47 -10.56
C ILE A 116 -7.59 8.71 -9.79
N SER A 117 -8.91 8.92 -9.73
CA SER A 117 -9.50 10.06 -9.03
C SER A 117 -9.17 10.03 -7.53
N PHE A 118 -9.22 8.84 -6.95
CA PHE A 118 -8.83 8.56 -5.58
C PHE A 118 -7.35 8.86 -5.33
N ILE A 119 -6.42 8.29 -6.11
CA ILE A 119 -4.99 8.50 -5.89
C ILE A 119 -4.62 9.97 -6.04
N LYS A 120 -5.29 10.74 -6.91
CA LYS A 120 -5.08 12.18 -7.06
C LYS A 120 -5.56 12.96 -5.84
N GLY A 121 -6.66 12.53 -5.22
CA GLY A 121 -7.23 13.16 -4.03
C GLY A 121 -6.44 12.95 -2.74
N LEU A 122 -5.47 12.02 -2.73
CA LEU A 122 -4.61 11.78 -1.56
C LEU A 122 -3.60 12.91 -1.34
N THR A 123 -3.39 13.26 -0.07
CA THR A 123 -2.35 14.19 0.37
C THR A 123 -0.97 13.54 0.26
N ARG A 124 -0.85 12.27 0.71
CA ARG A 124 0.40 11.51 0.73
C ARG A 124 0.17 10.07 0.23
N ARG A 125 1.23 9.46 -0.32
CA ARG A 125 1.19 8.13 -0.96
C ARG A 125 2.40 7.35 -0.49
N LEU A 126 2.18 6.37 0.39
CA LEU A 126 3.22 5.48 0.90
C LEU A 126 3.25 4.21 0.05
N ILE A 127 4.39 3.96 -0.59
CA ILE A 127 4.63 2.77 -1.40
C ILE A 127 5.48 1.79 -0.59
N LEU A 128 4.83 0.74 -0.06
CA LEU A 128 5.48 -0.30 0.72
C LEU A 128 6.09 -1.36 -0.20
N ILE A 129 7.39 -1.60 -0.01
CA ILE A 129 8.14 -2.66 -0.65
C ILE A 129 8.86 -3.50 0.41
N GLN A 130 9.15 -4.76 0.11
CA GLN A 130 9.93 -5.63 1.01
C GLN A 130 11.35 -5.83 0.47
N TYR A 131 11.50 -6.30 -0.77
CA TYR A 131 12.81 -6.71 -1.31
C TYR A 131 13.26 -5.95 -2.56
N THR A 132 12.33 -5.41 -3.35
CA THR A 132 12.67 -4.68 -4.58
C THR A 132 11.57 -3.68 -4.92
N ILE A 133 11.97 -2.58 -5.55
CA ILE A 133 11.05 -1.58 -6.08
C ILE A 133 10.36 -2.03 -7.38
N LYS A 134 10.96 -2.99 -8.10
CA LYS A 134 10.50 -3.40 -9.44
C LYS A 134 9.08 -3.96 -9.42
N GLU A 135 8.70 -4.57 -8.32
CA GLU A 135 7.38 -5.18 -8.12
C GLU A 135 6.22 -4.19 -8.21
N ILE A 136 6.42 -2.91 -7.88
CA ILE A 136 5.37 -1.88 -7.87
C ILE A 136 5.65 -0.75 -8.88
N LEU A 137 6.53 -1.01 -9.85
CA LEU A 137 7.03 -0.01 -10.78
C LEU A 137 5.93 0.63 -11.64
N ASN A 138 4.90 -0.12 -12.01
CA ASN A 138 3.79 0.38 -12.83
C ASN A 138 3.02 1.50 -12.13
N LEU A 139 2.72 1.34 -10.83
CA LEU A 139 2.10 2.39 -10.02
C LEU A 139 3.03 3.60 -9.89
N ILE A 140 4.31 3.37 -9.61
CA ILE A 140 5.31 4.44 -9.47
C ILE A 140 5.40 5.29 -10.74
N ARG A 141 5.46 4.66 -11.92
CA ARG A 141 5.47 5.35 -13.22
C ARG A 141 4.19 6.13 -13.45
N LEU A 142 3.03 5.56 -13.12
CA LEU A 142 1.75 6.25 -13.20
C LEU A 142 1.74 7.52 -12.33
N LEU A 143 2.25 7.44 -11.10
CA LEU A 143 2.36 8.59 -10.21
C LEU A 143 3.31 9.66 -10.76
N ASP A 144 4.47 9.26 -11.28
CA ASP A 144 5.41 10.16 -11.96
C ASP A 144 4.76 10.89 -13.15
N ASP A 145 4.03 10.17 -14.01
CA ASP A 145 3.35 10.67 -15.20
C ASP A 145 2.17 11.60 -14.89
N LEU A 146 1.52 11.39 -13.75
CA LEU A 146 0.49 12.25 -13.18
C LEU A 146 1.06 13.44 -12.41
N GLY A 147 2.36 13.47 -12.16
CA GLY A 147 3.02 14.50 -11.37
C GLY A 147 2.76 14.41 -9.87
N LEU A 148 2.33 13.24 -9.38
CA LEU A 148 1.98 13.01 -7.98
C LEU A 148 3.19 12.54 -7.19
N GLY A 149 3.47 13.21 -6.07
CA GLY A 149 4.52 12.81 -5.14
C GLY A 149 4.19 11.55 -4.34
N TYR A 150 5.20 10.75 -4.06
CA TYR A 150 5.12 9.54 -3.24
C TYR A 150 6.39 9.32 -2.43
N ASP A 151 6.26 8.52 -1.38
CA ASP A 151 7.31 8.11 -0.47
C ASP A 151 7.45 6.59 -0.53
N ILE A 152 8.69 6.09 -0.51
CA ILE A 152 8.98 4.65 -0.53
C ILE A 152 9.26 4.20 0.90
N VAL A 153 8.61 3.12 1.31
CA VAL A 153 8.82 2.50 2.62
C VAL A 153 9.29 1.08 2.40
N VAL A 154 10.54 0.81 2.75
CA VAL A 154 11.12 -0.53 2.80
C VAL A 154 10.76 -1.11 4.16
N ASN A 155 9.71 -1.92 4.17
CA ASN A 155 9.14 -2.50 5.37
C ASN A 155 9.70 -3.90 5.64
N LYS A 156 9.54 -4.36 6.88
CA LYS A 156 10.10 -5.62 7.40
C LYS A 156 11.61 -5.66 7.33
N PHE A 157 12.26 -4.52 7.57
CA PHE A 157 13.71 -4.45 7.59
C PHE A 157 14.33 -5.25 8.75
N ASP A 158 13.52 -5.66 9.72
CA ASP A 158 13.85 -6.64 10.76
C ASP A 158 14.11 -8.06 10.24
N ASP A 159 13.63 -8.40 9.03
CA ASP A 159 13.92 -9.69 8.39
C ASP A 159 15.35 -9.74 7.80
N ILE A 160 16.08 -8.61 7.80
CA ILE A 160 17.44 -8.51 7.25
C ILE A 160 18.45 -8.47 8.39
N ASP A 161 19.40 -9.40 8.35
CA ASP A 161 20.50 -9.49 9.31
C ASP A 161 21.30 -8.17 9.38
N GLU A 162 21.67 -7.77 10.59
CA GLU A 162 22.24 -6.43 10.88
C GLU A 162 23.51 -6.13 10.06
N ASP A 163 24.35 -7.15 9.81
CA ASP A 163 25.55 -7.04 8.99
C ASP A 163 25.25 -6.94 7.48
N GLU A 164 24.08 -7.41 7.03
CA GLU A 164 23.62 -7.29 5.64
C GLU A 164 22.81 -6.01 5.36
N GLN A 165 22.28 -5.36 6.40
CA GLN A 165 21.41 -4.18 6.28
C GLN A 165 22.01 -3.07 5.41
N ALA A 166 23.29 -2.73 5.63
CA ALA A 166 23.96 -1.68 4.85
C ALA A 166 24.11 -2.05 3.36
N LYS A 167 24.33 -3.33 3.06
CA LYS A 167 24.43 -3.84 1.69
C LYS A 167 23.06 -3.80 1.01
N PHE A 168 22.02 -4.24 1.71
CA PHE A 168 20.64 -4.22 1.24
C PHE A 168 20.13 -2.80 0.97
N GLN A 169 20.38 -1.86 1.88
CA GLN A 169 20.05 -0.44 1.67
C GLN A 169 20.68 0.12 0.40
N ARG A 170 21.99 -0.13 0.19
CA ARG A 170 22.70 0.30 -1.02
C ARG A 170 22.11 -0.34 -2.28
N GLN A 171 21.69 -1.60 -2.23
CA GLN A 171 21.04 -2.25 -3.37
C GLN A 171 19.74 -1.52 -3.73
N ILE A 172 18.83 -1.33 -2.78
CA ILE A 172 17.56 -0.63 -3.01
C ILE A 172 17.78 0.80 -3.52
N GLN A 173 18.73 1.52 -2.93
CA GLN A 173 19.07 2.88 -3.36
C GLN A 173 19.60 2.93 -4.80
N ARG A 174 20.43 1.95 -5.20
CA ARG A 174 20.88 1.83 -6.61
C ARG A 174 19.73 1.51 -7.54
N GLU A 175 18.84 0.61 -7.17
CA GLU A 175 17.63 0.30 -7.96
C GLU A 175 16.78 1.57 -8.17
N ILE A 176 16.48 2.30 -7.10
CA ILE A 176 15.74 3.58 -7.16
C ILE A 176 16.44 4.57 -8.09
N SER A 177 17.75 4.75 -7.91
CA SER A 177 18.54 5.70 -8.71
C SER A 177 18.55 5.33 -10.19
N SER A 178 18.61 4.04 -10.51
CA SER A 178 18.61 3.54 -11.89
C SER A 178 17.31 3.84 -12.63
N LEU A 179 16.19 3.93 -11.90
CA LEU A 179 14.85 4.14 -12.46
C LEU A 179 14.54 5.60 -12.80
N LYS A 180 15.42 6.55 -12.40
CA LYS A 180 15.26 8.00 -12.68
C LYS A 180 13.89 8.54 -12.29
N LEU A 181 13.39 8.10 -11.12
CA LEU A 181 12.10 8.48 -10.56
C LEU A 181 12.03 9.98 -10.29
N LYS A 182 10.96 10.64 -10.76
CA LYS A 182 10.85 12.11 -10.76
C LYS A 182 10.11 12.68 -9.57
N ARG A 183 9.17 11.93 -8.99
CA ARG A 183 8.26 12.40 -7.93
C ARG A 183 8.47 11.71 -6.59
N LYS A 184 9.49 10.86 -6.48
CA LYS A 184 9.94 10.29 -5.19
C LYS A 184 10.37 11.42 -4.25
N LYS A 185 9.77 11.47 -3.07
CA LYS A 185 10.15 12.36 -1.98
C LYS A 185 11.16 11.66 -1.07
N ASN A 186 10.68 10.80 -0.16
CA ASN A 186 11.54 10.12 0.81
C ASN A 186 11.67 8.61 0.55
N VAL A 187 12.65 8.00 1.20
CA VAL A 187 12.84 6.54 1.28
C VAL A 187 13.11 6.21 2.73
N PHE A 188 12.26 5.38 3.34
CA PHE A 188 12.38 4.97 4.73
C PHE A 188 12.71 3.48 4.81
N PHE A 189 13.61 3.09 5.71
CA PHE A 189 13.92 1.68 6.01
C PHE A 189 13.51 1.39 7.46
N LEU A 190 12.50 0.54 7.64
CA LEU A 190 11.88 0.36 8.96
C LEU A 190 11.21 -1.01 9.12
N SER A 191 10.72 -1.26 10.33
CA SER A 191 9.77 -2.33 10.61
C SER A 191 8.51 -1.76 11.23
N ALA A 192 7.37 -1.96 10.56
CA ALA A 192 6.07 -1.73 11.18
C ALA A 192 5.78 -2.70 12.34
N ARG A 193 6.47 -3.84 12.41
CA ARG A 193 6.30 -4.80 13.51
C ARG A 193 7.04 -4.33 14.77
N TYR A 194 8.19 -3.68 14.60
CA TYR A 194 9.02 -3.21 15.70
C TYR A 194 9.37 -1.71 15.60
N PRO A 195 8.37 -0.79 15.59
CA PRO A 195 8.61 0.65 15.40
C PRO A 195 9.71 1.26 16.27
N ARG A 196 9.79 0.87 17.56
CA ARG A 196 10.80 1.38 18.52
C ARG A 196 12.25 1.09 18.11
N MET A 197 12.48 0.02 17.36
CA MET A 197 13.83 -0.43 17.02
C MET A 197 14.38 0.26 15.77
N PHE A 198 13.53 0.96 15.01
CA PHE A 198 13.92 1.56 13.73
C PHE A 198 13.70 3.08 13.77
N PRO A 199 14.76 3.90 13.92
CA PRO A 199 14.64 5.36 14.01
C PRO A 199 13.87 6.02 12.85
N ASN A 200 14.00 5.45 11.65
CA ASN A 200 13.26 5.86 10.46
C ASN A 200 11.74 5.77 10.58
N TRP A 201 11.22 4.99 11.53
CA TRP A 201 9.80 4.99 11.86
C TRP A 201 9.36 6.37 12.35
N LEU A 202 10.08 6.92 13.32
CA LEU A 202 9.74 8.20 13.94
C LEU A 202 9.90 9.34 12.92
N GLU A 203 10.98 9.33 12.13
CA GLU A 203 11.18 10.27 11.01
C GLU A 203 9.99 10.25 10.03
N MET A 204 9.52 9.06 9.66
CA MET A 204 8.37 8.89 8.78
C MET A 204 7.10 9.44 9.42
N VAL A 205 6.82 9.11 10.68
CA VAL A 205 5.62 9.58 11.40
C VAL A 205 5.60 11.12 11.44
N HIS A 206 6.69 11.76 11.89
CA HIS A 206 6.80 13.22 11.90
C HIS A 206 6.55 13.85 10.53
N TYR A 207 7.14 13.27 9.49
CA TYR A 207 6.95 13.73 8.11
C TYR A 207 5.49 13.59 7.64
N LEU A 208 4.78 12.55 8.06
CA LEU A 208 3.41 12.28 7.66
C LEU A 208 2.39 13.12 8.41
N THR A 209 2.62 13.39 9.70
CA THR A 209 1.70 14.10 10.58
C THR A 209 2.01 15.59 10.71
N GLU A 210 3.21 16.03 10.29
CA GLU A 210 3.70 17.40 10.51
C GLU A 210 3.80 17.78 12.00
N GLU A 211 3.88 16.78 12.89
CA GLU A 211 3.91 16.92 14.34
C GLU A 211 5.16 16.27 14.95
N CYS A 212 5.73 16.91 15.98
CA CYS A 212 6.70 16.29 16.87
C CYS A 212 5.95 15.40 17.89
N PHE A 213 5.98 14.08 17.70
CA PHE A 213 5.53 13.10 18.69
C PHE A 213 6.72 12.52 19.46
N ASP A 214 6.69 12.62 20.79
CA ASP A 214 7.45 11.72 21.65
C ASP A 214 6.80 10.33 21.60
N TYR A 215 7.62 9.27 21.61
CA TYR A 215 7.15 7.89 21.44
C TYR A 215 6.11 7.47 22.50
N ASP A 216 6.17 8.08 23.69
CA ASP A 216 5.33 7.73 24.84
C ASP A 216 3.89 8.29 24.76
N ASP A 217 3.68 9.40 24.05
CA ASP A 217 2.33 9.98 23.86
C ASP A 217 1.42 9.11 22.98
N CYS A 218 2.01 8.26 22.12
CA CYS A 218 1.26 7.35 21.26
C CYS A 218 0.58 6.19 22.01
N ILE A 219 0.94 5.92 23.27
CA ILE A 219 0.32 4.88 24.09
C ILE A 219 -0.62 5.48 25.14
N ALA A 220 -0.36 6.71 25.59
CA ALA A 220 -1.03 7.31 26.74
C ALA A 220 -2.48 7.77 26.50
N THR A 221 -2.97 7.88 25.25
CA THR A 221 -4.33 8.39 25.01
C THR A 221 -5.44 7.32 25.04
N HIS A 222 -5.16 6.06 25.38
CA HIS A 222 -6.17 5.00 25.39
C HIS A 222 -6.11 4.03 26.59
N THR A 223 -5.69 4.49 27.78
CA THR A 223 -5.89 3.74 29.03
C THR A 223 -7.01 4.26 29.94
N ASP A 224 -7.66 5.37 29.61
CA ASP A 224 -8.75 5.91 30.43
C ASP A 224 -10.11 5.81 29.72
N SER A 225 -10.68 4.60 29.70
CA SER A 225 -12.13 4.43 29.60
C SER A 225 -12.61 3.03 30.04
N GLU A 226 -12.15 2.55 31.20
CA GLU A 226 -12.90 1.54 31.97
C GLU A 226 -12.79 1.87 33.47
N SER A 227 -13.44 2.96 33.87
CA SER A 227 -13.95 3.05 35.24
C SER A 227 -15.27 3.85 35.28
N ASN A 228 -16.26 3.22 35.90
CA ASN A 228 -17.51 3.75 36.44
C ASN A 228 -18.73 3.96 35.51
N SER A 229 -19.59 2.93 35.49
CA SER A 229 -21.00 3.01 35.92
C SER A 229 -21.45 1.56 36.18
N ASP A 230 -21.80 1.14 37.39
CA ASP A 230 -23.10 1.48 37.96
C ASP A 230 -23.06 1.48 39.50
N SER A 231 -23.61 2.57 40.04
CA SER A 231 -24.04 2.69 41.42
C SER A 231 -25.55 2.89 41.46
N SER A 232 -26.15 2.39 42.55
CA SER A 232 -27.55 2.54 43.02
C SER A 232 -28.52 1.51 42.44
N SER A 233 -29.39 0.84 43.21
CA SER A 233 -29.79 0.95 44.62
C SER A 233 -30.77 -0.18 44.93
N SER A 234 -30.73 -0.75 46.14
CA SER A 234 -31.94 -1.02 46.94
C SER A 234 -31.51 -1.47 48.34
N SER A 235 -31.64 -0.55 49.28
CA SER A 235 -31.86 -0.85 50.69
C SER A 235 -33.25 -1.47 50.84
N ASP A 236 -33.32 -2.71 51.29
CA ASP A 236 -34.51 -3.22 51.97
C ASP A 236 -34.04 -3.82 53.30
N THR A 237 -34.53 -3.20 54.36
CA THR A 237 -34.69 -3.78 55.68
C THR A 237 -35.57 -5.02 55.57
N ASP A 238 -35.31 -6.04 56.39
CA ASP A 238 -36.31 -6.65 57.28
C ASP A 238 -35.70 -7.87 58.00
N ASP A 239 -35.64 -7.73 59.32
CA ASP A 239 -36.02 -8.66 60.38
C ASP A 239 -35.94 -10.20 60.25
N ASP A 240 -35.56 -10.76 61.40
CA ASP A 240 -35.99 -12.01 62.04
C ASP A 240 -35.12 -13.29 61.97
N ASN A 241 -34.79 -13.70 63.20
CA ASN A 241 -34.35 -15.00 63.77
C ASN A 241 -32.87 -15.41 63.71
#